data_AF-A0A1D1W5Y8-F1
#
_entry.id   AF-A0A1D1W5Y8-F1
#
_cell.length_a   1.000
_cell.length_b   1.000
_cell.length_c   1.000
_cell.angle_alpha   90.00
_cell.angle_beta   90.00
_cell.angle_gamma   90.00
#
_symmetry.space_group_name_H-M   'P 1'
#
loop_
_entity.id
_entity.type
_entity.pdbx_description
1 polymer ?
#
loop_
_entity_poly.entity_id
_entity_poly.type
_entity_poly.pdbx_seq_one_letter_code
_entity_poly.pdbx_strand_id
1 'polypeptide(L)'
;MSELKLDFRKALRWVRNGEPWVEDKSRIDKAKTTLDFKRVAHNDTGFYSCELDLLGGGQRILKAFSLIVASNKTNMDVQVGKPFELDCNAMVLATIYPNARLSWYFNGSLFKSFNDTPATLVSLQSPEGRLNQSEYRR
;
A
#
# COMPACT_ATOMS: atom_id res chain seq x y z
N MET A 1 28.45 15.80 18.61
CA MET A 1 27.47 15.70 17.52
C MET A 1 26.92 14.28 17.55
N SER A 2 25.82 14.07 18.26
CA SER A 2 25.20 12.74 18.39
C SER A 2 24.52 12.40 17.08
N GLU A 3 24.98 11.34 16.41
CA GLU A 3 24.26 10.73 15.30
C GLU A 3 22.85 10.40 15.78
N LEU A 4 21.85 11.00 15.14
CA LEU A 4 20.45 10.65 15.37
C LEU A 4 20.27 9.25 14.79
N LYS A 5 20.53 8.24 15.62
CA LYS A 5 20.30 6.84 15.27
C LYS A 5 18.79 6.69 15.12
N LEU A 6 18.31 6.75 13.88
CA LEU A 6 16.92 6.49 13.57
C LEU A 6 16.62 5.09 14.11
N ASP A 7 15.72 5.02 15.09
CA ASP A 7 15.16 3.73 15.47
C ASP A 7 14.28 3.29 14.31
N PHE A 8 14.90 2.56 13.38
CA PHE A 8 14.27 2.11 12.14
C PHE A 8 12.94 1.41 12.40
N ARG A 9 12.80 0.75 13.56
CA ARG A 9 11.56 0.08 13.95
C ARG A 9 10.41 1.05 14.21
N LYS A 10 10.70 2.28 14.65
CA LYS A 10 9.70 3.34 14.87
C LYS A 10 9.26 4.02 13.57
N ALA A 11 10.04 3.89 12.51
CA ALA A 11 9.73 4.45 11.19
C ALA A 11 9.05 3.44 10.25
N LEU A 12 8.92 2.18 10.68
CA LEU A 12 8.24 1.13 9.92
C LEU A 12 6.75 1.12 10.26
N ARG A 13 5.92 1.00 9.22
CA ARG A 13 4.49 0.79 9.36
C ARG A 13 3.97 -0.27 8.41
N TRP A 14 2.93 -0.96 8.85
CA TRP A 14 2.14 -1.87 8.01
C TRP A 14 0.93 -1.14 7.46
N VAL A 15 0.75 -1.20 6.14
CA VAL A 15 -0.37 -0.63 5.39
C VAL A 15 -1.14 -1.75 4.73
N ARG A 16 -2.46 -1.61 4.65
CA ARG A 16 -3.34 -2.60 4.03
C ARG A 16 -4.18 -1.92 2.96
N ASN A 17 -4.17 -2.46 1.75
CA ASN A 17 -4.90 -1.96 0.59
C ASN A 17 -4.60 -0.48 0.27
N GLY A 18 -3.39 -0.01 0.57
CA GLY A 18 -2.98 1.38 0.38
C GLY A 18 -3.39 2.33 1.51
N GLU A 19 -4.14 1.86 2.51
CA GLU A 19 -4.68 2.69 3.58
C GLU A 19 -4.08 2.34 4.95
N PRO A 20 -3.99 3.33 5.87
CA PRO A 20 -3.65 3.07 7.26
C PRO A 20 -4.58 2.03 7.86
N TRP A 21 -3.99 0.97 8.42
CA TRP A 21 -4.74 -0.18 8.88
C TRP A 21 -4.70 -0.30 10.39
N VAL A 22 -5.87 -0.31 11.03
CA VAL A 22 -6.01 -0.63 12.45
C VAL A 22 -6.09 -2.15 12.60
N GLU A 23 -5.15 -2.74 13.35
CA GLU A 23 -5.17 -4.18 13.62
C GLU A 23 -6.21 -4.56 14.68
N ASP A 24 -6.74 -5.78 14.58
CA ASP A 24 -7.33 -6.45 15.73
C ASP A 24 -6.21 -7.07 16.56
N LYS A 25 -5.79 -6.37 17.63
CA LYS A 25 -4.72 -6.79 18.54
C LYS A 25 -4.95 -8.16 19.20
N SER A 26 -6.18 -8.66 19.22
CA SER A 26 -6.49 -9.99 19.76
C SER A 26 -6.04 -11.13 18.84
N ARG A 27 -5.83 -10.83 17.54
CA ARG A 27 -5.52 -11.82 16.50
C ARG A 27 -4.32 -11.47 15.65
N ILE A 28 -3.93 -10.20 15.60
CA ILE A 28 -2.91 -9.68 14.68
C ILE A 28 -1.90 -8.87 15.50
N ASP A 29 -0.62 -9.12 15.24
CA ASP A 29 0.49 -8.41 15.86
C ASP A 29 1.39 -7.77 14.79
N LYS A 30 1.50 -6.44 14.83
CA LYS A 30 2.35 -5.59 13.97
C LYS A 30 3.64 -5.11 14.64
N ALA A 31 3.94 -5.51 15.88
CA ALA A 31 4.98 -4.86 16.69
C ALA A 31 6.41 -5.00 16.15
N LYS A 32 6.62 -5.75 15.06
CA LYS A 32 7.94 -6.06 14.47
C LYS A 32 7.92 -5.85 12.96
N THR A 33 9.05 -6.16 12.32
CA THR A 33 9.18 -6.32 10.86
C THR A 33 8.36 -7.49 10.29
N THR A 34 7.60 -8.19 11.14
CA THR A 34 6.69 -9.29 10.80
C THR A 34 5.25 -8.86 11.04
N LEU A 35 4.34 -9.46 10.28
CA LEU A 35 2.91 -9.33 10.47
C LEU A 35 2.35 -10.71 10.85
N ASP A 36 2.01 -10.88 12.12
CA ASP A 36 1.70 -12.20 12.67
C ASP A 36 0.20 -12.36 12.91
N PHE A 37 -0.45 -13.22 12.12
CA PHE A 37 -1.87 -13.56 12.25
C PHE A 37 -2.05 -14.82 13.11
N LYS A 38 -2.44 -14.65 14.37
CA LYS A 38 -2.74 -15.74 15.31
C LYS A 38 -4.02 -16.50 14.95
N ARG A 39 -5.00 -15.79 14.38
CA ARG A 39 -6.25 -16.37 13.85
C ARG A 39 -6.65 -15.59 12.60
N VAL A 40 -6.42 -16.21 11.44
CA VAL A 40 -6.76 -15.67 10.12
C VAL A 40 -8.27 -15.78 9.89
N ALA A 41 -8.87 -14.74 9.31
CA ALA A 41 -10.25 -14.69 8.88
C ALA A 41 -10.34 -14.34 7.40
N HIS A 42 -11.46 -14.68 6.75
CA HIS A 42 -11.66 -14.40 5.31
C HIS A 42 -11.48 -12.90 4.97
N ASN A 43 -11.91 -12.02 5.87
CA ASN A 43 -11.77 -10.58 5.75
C ASN A 43 -10.33 -10.07 6.02
N ASP A 44 -9.34 -10.95 6.20
CA ASP A 44 -7.92 -10.59 6.16
C ASP A 44 -7.35 -10.66 4.73
N THR A 45 -8.13 -11.14 3.74
CA THR A 45 -7.76 -11.06 2.32
C THR A 45 -7.49 -9.61 1.90
N GLY A 46 -6.39 -9.37 1.21
CA GLY A 46 -6.00 -8.03 0.78
C GLY A 46 -4.54 -7.92 0.38
N PHE A 47 -4.11 -6.70 0.09
CA PHE A 47 -2.73 -6.36 -0.19
C PHE A 47 -2.09 -5.71 1.04
N TYR A 48 -0.88 -6.13 1.38
CA TYR A 48 -0.15 -5.64 2.54
C TYR A 48 1.22 -5.12 2.11
N SER A 49 1.57 -3.92 2.59
CA SER A 49 2.87 -3.30 2.41
C SER A 49 3.52 -3.00 3.75
N CYS A 50 4.81 -3.28 3.85
CA CYS A 50 5.68 -2.78 4.90
C CYS A 50 6.38 -1.54 4.34
N GLU A 51 6.14 -0.40 4.97
CA GLU A 51 6.55 0.90 4.49
C GLU A 51 7.43 1.60 5.50
N LEU A 52 8.42 2.33 5.00
CA LEU A 52 9.37 3.11 5.76
C LEU A 52 9.11 4.60 5.55
N ASP A 53 8.89 5.31 6.63
CA ASP A 53 8.81 6.77 6.64
C ASP A 53 10.24 7.35 6.70
N LEU A 54 10.62 8.11 5.69
CA LEU A 54 11.94 8.72 5.56
C LEU A 54 12.00 10.06 6.29
N LEU A 55 13.15 10.34 6.89
CA LEU A 55 13.47 11.68 7.41
C LEU A 55 13.35 12.69 6.27
N GLY A 56 12.45 13.67 6.43
CA GLY A 56 12.13 14.65 5.37
C GLY A 56 10.78 14.44 4.68
N GLY A 57 9.95 13.49 5.12
CA GLY A 57 8.53 13.40 4.73
C GLY A 57 8.24 12.51 3.51
N GLY A 58 9.22 11.73 3.05
CA GLY A 58 9.03 10.73 2.01
C GLY A 58 8.64 9.35 2.56
N GLN A 59 8.17 8.47 1.68
CA GLN A 59 7.87 7.08 2.03
C GLN A 59 8.48 6.10 1.03
N ARG A 60 8.84 4.91 1.50
CA ARG A 60 9.30 3.78 0.66
C ARG A 60 8.62 2.48 1.04
N ILE A 61 8.15 1.74 0.05
CA ILE A 61 7.67 0.36 0.23
C ILE A 61 8.91 -0.54 0.27
N LEU A 62 9.10 -1.26 1.38
CA LEU A 62 10.19 -2.22 1.55
C LEU A 62 9.80 -3.64 1.15
N LYS A 63 8.54 -3.99 1.40
CA LYS A 63 7.98 -5.31 1.08
C LYS A 63 6.50 -5.17 0.78
N ALA A 64 6.01 -5.98 -0.16
CA ALA A 64 4.64 -6.00 -0.61
C ALA A 64 4.19 -7.44 -0.87
N PHE A 65 2.97 -7.80 -0.49
CA PHE A 65 2.37 -9.09 -0.81
C PHE A 65 0.84 -9.03 -0.87
N SER A 66 0.27 -9.84 -1.77
CA SER A 66 -1.17 -10.12 -1.79
C SER A 66 -1.45 -11.37 -0.98
N LEU A 67 -2.39 -11.30 -0.04
CA LEU A 67 -2.87 -12.41 0.77
C LEU A 67 -4.29 -12.75 0.33
N ILE A 68 -4.52 -14.01 -0.02
CA ILE A 68 -5.85 -14.58 -0.24
C ILE A 68 -6.09 -15.62 0.84
N VAL A 69 -7.11 -15.39 1.67
CA VAL A 69 -7.52 -16.34 2.69
C VAL A 69 -8.63 -17.20 2.11
N ALA A 70 -8.31 -18.47 1.82
CA ALA A 70 -9.30 -19.42 1.35
C ALA A 70 -10.40 -19.63 2.41
N SER A 71 -11.65 -19.64 1.96
CA SER A 71 -12.84 -19.86 2.79
C SER A 71 -13.86 -20.66 2.00
N ASN A 72 -14.67 -21.45 2.71
CA ASN A 72 -15.80 -22.16 2.10
C ASN A 72 -16.91 -21.20 1.65
N LYS A 73 -16.86 -19.94 2.09
CA LYS A 73 -17.72 -18.85 1.60
C LYS A 73 -16.97 -18.06 0.54
N THR A 74 -17.00 -18.52 -0.71
CA THR A 74 -16.42 -17.83 -1.87
C THR A 74 -17.37 -16.82 -2.51
N ASN A 75 -18.65 -16.87 -2.15
CA ASN A 75 -19.70 -16.07 -2.77
C ASN A 75 -20.03 -14.85 -1.90
N MET A 76 -20.30 -13.72 -2.55
CA MET A 76 -20.85 -12.54 -1.90
C MET A 76 -22.37 -12.54 -2.06
N ASP A 77 -23.09 -12.34 -0.96
CA ASP A 77 -24.53 -12.15 -0.97
C ASP A 77 -24.83 -10.67 -1.28
N VAL A 78 -25.60 -10.41 -2.33
CA VAL A 78 -25.98 -9.05 -2.75
C VAL A 78 -27.49 -8.90 -2.76
N GLN A 79 -27.99 -7.70 -2.44
CA GLN A 79 -29.42 -7.45 -2.40
C GLN A 79 -29.97 -7.13 -3.80
N VAL A 80 -31.02 -7.84 -4.19
CA VAL A 80 -31.69 -7.64 -5.48
C VAL A 80 -32.18 -6.20 -5.61
N GLY A 81 -31.91 -5.59 -6.77
CA GLY A 81 -32.34 -4.22 -7.08
C GLY A 81 -31.59 -3.11 -6.34
N LYS A 82 -30.54 -3.45 -5.58
CA LYS A 82 -29.66 -2.47 -4.92
C LYS A 82 -28.28 -2.43 -5.59
N PRO A 83 -27.64 -1.26 -5.63
CA PRO A 83 -26.25 -1.17 -6.05
C PRO A 83 -25.36 -1.95 -5.09
N PHE A 84 -24.31 -2.57 -5.62
CA PHE A 84 -23.23 -3.17 -4.85
C PHE A 84 -21.90 -2.73 -5.46
N GLU A 85 -20.86 -2.65 -4.62
CA GLU A 85 -19.52 -2.26 -5.02
C GLU A 85 -18.51 -3.36 -4.70
N LEU A 86 -17.50 -3.51 -5.55
CA LEU A 86 -16.40 -4.44 -5.36
C LEU A 86 -15.10 -3.67 -5.25
N ASP A 87 -14.44 -3.81 -4.10
CA ASP A 87 -13.16 -3.16 -3.85
C ASP A 87 -12.02 -3.90 -4.55
N CYS A 88 -11.25 -3.14 -5.34
CA CYS A 88 -9.99 -3.62 -5.89
C CYS A 88 -8.83 -3.24 -4.97
N ASN A 89 -8.46 -4.17 -4.09
CA ASN A 89 -7.37 -4.01 -3.13
C ASN A 89 -5.95 -3.90 -3.76
N ALA A 90 -5.85 -4.07 -5.08
CA ALA A 90 -4.60 -4.09 -5.83
C ALA A 90 -4.15 -2.71 -6.35
N MET A 91 -4.89 -1.63 -6.11
CA MET A 91 -4.55 -0.30 -6.67
C MET A 91 -3.13 0.17 -6.33
N VAL A 92 -2.66 -0.12 -5.12
CA VAL A 92 -1.29 0.20 -4.67
C VAL A 92 -0.20 -0.52 -5.49
N LEU A 93 -0.51 -1.63 -6.17
CA LEU A 93 0.45 -2.28 -7.07
C LEU A 93 0.92 -1.35 -8.21
N ALA A 94 0.10 -0.37 -8.58
CA ALA A 94 0.46 0.64 -9.57
C ALA A 94 1.65 1.52 -9.16
N THR A 95 1.87 1.71 -7.85
CA THR A 95 3.01 2.50 -7.36
C THR A 95 4.31 1.70 -7.40
N ILE A 96 4.22 0.37 -7.41
CA ILE A 96 5.36 -0.55 -7.41
C ILE A 96 5.72 -0.97 -8.85
N TYR A 97 4.70 -1.22 -9.66
CA TYR A 97 4.83 -1.74 -11.02
C TYR A 97 4.39 -0.68 -12.03
N PRO A 98 5.32 0.19 -12.48
CA PRO A 98 5.02 1.11 -13.57
C PRO A 98 4.62 0.27 -14.80
N ASN A 99 3.45 0.58 -15.37
CA ASN A 99 2.79 -0.19 -16.45
C ASN A 99 1.96 -1.41 -16.02
N ALA A 100 1.61 -1.54 -14.74
CA ALA A 100 0.57 -2.50 -14.35
C ALA A 100 -0.77 -2.16 -15.02
N ARG A 101 -1.48 -3.20 -15.47
CA ARG A 101 -2.82 -3.08 -16.06
C ARG A 101 -3.86 -3.62 -15.11
N LEU A 102 -4.87 -2.81 -14.83
CA LEU A 102 -6.03 -3.23 -14.05
C LEU A 102 -7.17 -3.62 -14.98
N SER A 103 -7.79 -4.76 -14.71
CA SER A 103 -8.94 -5.25 -15.47
C SER A 103 -9.86 -6.10 -14.61
N TRP A 104 -11.16 -5.95 -14.80
CA TRP A 104 -12.18 -6.84 -14.26
C TRP A 104 -12.56 -7.89 -15.31
N TYR A 105 -12.66 -9.14 -14.85
CA TYR A 105 -13.18 -10.24 -15.64
C TYR A 105 -14.49 -10.73 -15.02
N PHE A 106 -15.45 -11.05 -15.87
CA PHE A 106 -16.72 -11.63 -15.47
C PHE A 106 -17.00 -12.84 -16.36
N ASN A 107 -17.20 -14.02 -15.74
CA ASN A 107 -17.40 -15.30 -16.44
C ASN A 107 -16.33 -15.57 -17.52
N GLY A 108 -15.06 -15.34 -17.17
CA GLY A 108 -13.91 -15.56 -18.06
C GLY A 108 -13.75 -14.52 -19.18
N SER A 109 -14.68 -13.59 -19.34
CA SER A 109 -14.61 -12.52 -20.34
C SER A 109 -14.15 -11.21 -19.71
N LEU A 110 -13.40 -10.41 -20.46
CA LEU A 110 -13.02 -9.06 -20.03
C LEU A 110 -14.29 -8.22 -19.88
N PHE A 111 -14.60 -7.83 -18.65
CA PHE A 111 -15.74 -6.96 -18.34
C PHE A 111 -15.36 -5.50 -18.49
N LYS A 112 -14.21 -5.11 -17.94
CA LYS A 112 -13.71 -3.72 -17.99
C LYS A 112 -12.20 -3.67 -17.87
N SER A 113 -11.55 -2.89 -18.72
CA SER A 113 -10.15 -2.50 -18.57
C SER A 113 -10.09 -1.05 -18.08
N PHE A 114 -9.13 -0.75 -17.20
CA PHE A 114 -8.89 0.61 -16.69
C PHE A 114 -7.62 1.23 -17.32
N ASN A 115 -7.11 0.64 -18.40
CA ASN A 115 -5.85 0.97 -19.06
C ASN A 115 -4.64 0.87 -18.11
N ASP A 116 -3.47 1.31 -18.57
CA ASP A 116 -2.26 1.34 -17.75
C ASP A 116 -2.55 2.24 -16.54
N THR A 117 -2.36 1.68 -15.34
CA THR A 117 -2.56 2.44 -14.11
C THR A 117 -1.56 3.59 -14.12
N PRO A 118 -2.00 4.87 -14.05
CA PRO A 118 -1.09 6.00 -14.21
C PRO A 118 0.01 5.86 -13.17
N ALA A 119 1.26 5.74 -13.63
CA ALA A 119 2.41 5.81 -12.76
C ALA A 119 2.36 7.20 -12.11
N THR A 120 1.96 7.27 -10.84
CA THR A 120 2.09 8.51 -10.09
C THR A 120 3.59 8.74 -9.94
N LEU A 121 4.14 9.67 -10.71
CA LEU A 121 5.45 10.24 -10.42
C LEU A 121 5.35 10.82 -9.01
N VAL A 122 5.86 10.10 -8.01
CA VAL A 122 6.07 10.67 -6.69
C VAL A 122 7.13 11.74 -6.89
N SER A 123 6.70 13.01 -6.96
CA SER A 123 7.62 14.13 -6.95
C SER A 123 8.36 14.07 -5.63
N LEU A 124 9.60 13.61 -5.67
CA LEU A 124 10.54 13.81 -4.58
C LEU A 124 10.81 15.31 -4.55
N GLN A 125 10.02 16.06 -3.79
CA GLN A 125 10.43 17.40 -3.40
C GLN A 125 11.67 17.20 -2.53
N SER A 126 12.86 17.37 -3.12
CA SER A 126 14.07 17.46 -2.33
C SER A 126 13.93 18.71 -1.46
N PRO A 127 14.23 18.64 -0.16
CA PRO A 127 14.40 19.84 0.64
C PRO A 127 15.78 20.42 0.30
N GLU A 128 15.94 20.92 -0.92
CA GLU A 128 17.17 21.60 -1.31
C GLU A 128 17.13 23.04 -0.83
N GLY A 129 18.09 23.32 0.04
CA GLY A 129 18.27 24.59 0.69
C GLY A 129 18.53 25.72 -0.30
N ARG A 130 18.26 26.93 0.18
CA ARG A 130 18.71 28.18 -0.41
C ARG A 130 20.23 28.15 -0.65
N LEU A 131 20.63 27.83 -1.87
CA LEU A 131 21.89 28.30 -2.41
C LEU A 131 21.62 29.69 -2.99
N ASN A 132 22.07 30.72 -2.27
CA ASN A 132 22.03 32.10 -2.72
C ASN A 132 22.83 32.23 -4.03
N GLN A 133 22.14 32.45 -5.15
CA GLN A 133 22.76 32.93 -6.38
C GLN A 133 23.08 34.43 -6.23
N SER A 134 24.18 34.76 -5.56
CA SER A 134 24.76 36.10 -5.65
C SER A 134 26.27 36.13 -5.40
N GLU A 135 27.00 35.09 -5.79
CA GLU A 135 28.45 35.14 -5.94
C GLU A 135 28.86 34.61 -7.32
N TYR A 136 28.46 35.34 -8.37
CA TYR A 136 29.13 35.29 -9.66
C TYR A 136 29.04 36.67 -10.32
N ARG A 137 29.86 37.59 -9.86
CA ARG A 137 30.41 38.69 -10.67
C ARG A 137 31.87 38.86 -10.29
N ARG A 138 32.76 38.38 -11.17
CA ARG A 138 34.04 39.03 -11.43
C ARG A 138 33.86 39.91 -12.65
#